data_AF-A0A392U4R3-F1
#
_entry.id   AF-A0A392U4R3-F1
#
_cell.length_a   1.000
_cell.length_b   1.000
_cell.length_c   1.000
_cell.angle_alpha   90.00
_cell.angle_beta   90.00
_cell.angle_gamma   90.00
#
_symmetry.space_group_name_H-M   'P 1'
#
loop_
_entity.id
_entity.type
_entity.pdbx_description
1 polymer ?
#
loop_
_entity_poly.entity_id
_entity_poly.type
_entity_poly.pdbx_seq_one_letter_code
_entity_poly.pdbx_strand_id
1 'polypeptide(L)' 'MRGLKRRLDEAKGKWTEELDSVLWSYRTTPHSTTEETPFRLTYGTEAVIPVEIEASSFRTEILIEDELNDEMLR' A
#
# COMPACT_ATOMS: atom_id res chain seq x y z
N MET A 1 1.03 9.28 -9.59
CA MET A 1 1.54 10.04 -8.43
C MET A 1 0.83 11.37 -8.12
N ARG A 2 0.33 12.17 -9.09
CA ARG A 2 -0.29 13.49 -8.77
C ARG A 2 -1.46 13.44 -7.77
N GLY A 3 -2.34 12.44 -7.88
CA GLY A 3 -3.46 12.28 -6.94
C GLY A 3 -3.03 11.91 -5.53
N LEU A 4 -1.98 11.08 -5.40
CA LEU A 4 -1.43 10.65 -4.12
C LEU A 4 -0.74 11.79 -3.39
N LYS A 5 0.00 12.64 -4.14
CA LYS A 5 0.57 13.88 -3.60
C LYS A 5 -0.51 14.79 -3.00
N ARG A 6 -1.62 15.02 -3.71
CA ARG A 6 -2.74 15.84 -3.22
C ARG A 6 -3.33 15.27 -1.92
N ARG A 7 -3.54 13.95 -1.84
CA ARG A 7 -4.05 13.30 -0.63
C ARG A 7 -3.09 13.46 0.55
N LEU A 8 -1.79 13.33 0.31
CA LEU A 8 -0.78 13.53 1.35
C LEU A 8 -0.74 14.99 1.85
N ASP A 9 -0.88 15.96 0.94
CA ASP A 9 -1.01 17.38 1.29
C ASP A 9 -2.29 17.65 2.12
N GLU A 10 -3.39 16.95 1.81
CA GLU A 10 -4.67 17.02 2.54
C GLU A 10 -4.62 16.35 3.92
N ALA A 11 -3.84 15.28 4.07
CA ALA A 11 -3.69 14.54 5.33
C ALA A 11 -3.03 15.37 6.45
N LYS A 12 -2.38 16.49 6.13
CA LYS A 12 -1.86 17.51 7.08
C LYS A 12 -1.15 16.92 8.32
N GLY A 13 -0.32 15.90 8.13
CA GLY A 13 0.44 15.25 9.20
C GLY A 13 -0.09 13.88 9.65
N LYS A 14 -1.25 13.45 9.16
CA LYS A 14 -1.80 12.08 9.32
C LYS A 14 -1.19 11.12 8.31
N TRP A 15 0.14 11.09 8.24
CA TRP A 15 0.85 10.31 7.21
C TRP A 15 0.61 8.80 7.35
N THR A 16 0.36 8.32 8.57
CA THR A 16 0.03 6.92 8.85
C THR A 16 -1.24 6.47 8.12
N GLU A 17 -2.26 7.33 8.03
CA GLU A 17 -3.50 7.03 7.30
C GLU A 17 -3.29 6.87 5.78
N GLU A 18 -2.18 7.37 5.24
CA GLU A 18 -1.84 7.30 3.81
C GLU A 18 -0.71 6.31 3.50
N LEU A 19 -0.09 5.70 4.53
CA LEU A 19 1.12 4.90 4.39
C LEU A 19 0.92 3.71 3.43
N ASP A 20 -0.17 2.96 3.59
CA ASP A 20 -0.46 1.80 2.75
C ASP A 20 -0.68 2.18 1.29
N SER A 21 -1.38 3.29 1.06
CA SER A 21 -1.63 3.85 -0.27
C SER A 21 -0.31 4.24 -0.96
N VAL A 22 0.58 4.91 -0.23
CA VAL A 22 1.92 5.29 -0.72
C VAL A 22 2.74 4.04 -1.06
N LEU A 23 2.81 3.06 -0.14
CA LEU A 23 3.56 1.82 -0.33
C LEU A 23 3.04 1.01 -1.51
N TRP A 24 1.71 0.90 -1.64
CA TRP A 24 1.09 0.24 -2.78
C TRP A 24 1.49 0.92 -4.09
N SER A 25 1.30 2.24 -4.19
CA SER A 25 1.64 2.97 -5.41
C SER A 25 3.13 2.85 -5.75
N TYR A 26 4.01 2.84 -4.76
CA TYR A 26 5.44 2.64 -4.99
C TYR A 26 5.73 1.24 -5.56
N ARG A 27 5.12 0.19 -5.00
CA ARG A 27 5.34 -1.20 -5.43
C ARG A 27 4.77 -1.49 -6.82
N THR A 28 3.70 -0.83 -7.24
CA THR A 28 2.98 -1.13 -8.48
C THR A 28 3.15 -0.11 -9.60
N THR A 29 3.91 0.97 -9.39
CA THR A 29 4.21 1.94 -10.46
C THR A 29 5.56 1.58 -11.11
N PRO A 30 5.63 1.49 -12.45
CA PRO A 30 6.89 1.27 -13.14
C PRO A 30 7.90 2.38 -12.86
N HIS A 31 9.15 2.03 -12.57
CA HIS A 31 10.20 3.01 -12.40
C HIS A 31 10.71 3.48 -13.77
N SER A 32 11.02 4.78 -13.92
CA SER A 32 11.44 5.36 -15.21
C SER A 32 12.76 4.82 -15.75
N THR A 33 13.56 4.16 -14.93
CA THR A 33 14.89 3.63 -15.28
C THR A 33 14.84 2.17 -15.67
N THR A 34 14.02 1.37 -14.99
CA THR A 34 13.87 -0.07 -15.24
C THR A 34 12.69 -0.41 -16.13
N GLU A 35 11.74 0.53 -16.30
CA GLU A 35 10.42 0.33 -16.93
C GLU A 35 9.56 -0.78 -16.28
N GLU A 36 10.07 -1.39 -15.21
CA GLU A 36 9.43 -2.44 -14.43
C GLU A 36 8.98 -1.94 -13.06
N THR A 37 7.98 -2.60 -12.48
CA THR A 37 7.49 -2.33 -11.12
C THR A 37 8.39 -3.01 -10.08
N PRO A 38 8.63 -2.41 -8.90
CA PRO A 38 9.36 -3.07 -7.82
C PRO A 38 8.75 -4.41 -7.39
N PHE A 39 7.42 -4.54 -7.47
CA PHE A 39 6.73 -5.81 -7.20
C PHE A 39 7.16 -6.89 -8.19
N ARG A 40 7.16 -6.59 -9.50
CA ARG A 40 7.60 -7.55 -10.52
C ARG A 40 9.07 -7.93 -10.38
N LEU A 41 9.93 -6.99 -10.01
CA LEU A 41 11.34 -7.32 -9.76
C LEU A 41 11.54 -8.26 -8.55
N THR A 42 10.64 -8.21 -7.58
CA THR A 42 10.72 -9.05 -6.37
C THR A 42 10.09 -10.42 -6.57
N TYR A 43 8.92 -10.48 -7.22
CA TYR A 43 8.10 -11.69 -7.31
C TYR A 43 8.04 -12.30 -8.71
N GLY A 44 8.62 -11.64 -9.72
CA GLY A 44 8.65 -12.09 -11.11
C GLY A 44 7.32 -11.96 -11.85
N THR A 45 6.29 -11.35 -11.26
CA THR A 45 4.95 -11.18 -11.86
C THR A 45 4.36 -9.81 -11.56
N GLU A 46 3.35 -9.38 -12.32
CA GLU A 46 2.64 -8.12 -12.07
C GLU A 46 1.81 -8.19 -10.77
N ALA A 47 1.65 -7.05 -10.10
CA ALA A 47 0.75 -6.96 -8.96
C ALA A 47 -0.72 -7.06 -9.42
N VAL A 48 -1.47 -7.99 -8.85
CA VAL A 48 -2.92 -8.14 -9.09
C VAL A 48 -3.67 -7.77 -7.82
N ILE A 49 -4.64 -6.87 -7.93
CA ILE A 49 -5.56 -6.55 -6.84
C ILE A 49 -6.66 -7.63 -6.84
N PRO A 50 -6.76 -8.50 -5.82
CA PRO A 50 -7.88 -9.42 -5.72
C PRO A 50 -9.18 -8.63 -5.51
N VAL A 51 -10.25 -9.06 -6.18
CA VAL A 51 -11.58 -8.41 -6.12
C VAL A 51 -12.16 -8.39 -4.70
N GLU A 52 -11.67 -9.28 -3.83
CA GLU A 52 -12.07 -9.39 -2.43
C GLU A 52 -11.66 -8.15 -1.59
N ILE A 53 -10.86 -7.22 -2.12
CA ILE A 53 -10.59 -5.94 -1.44
C ILE A 53 -11.81 -5.02 -1.45
N GLU A 54 -12.71 -5.11 -2.45
CA GLU A 54 -14.01 -4.43 -2.41
C GLU A 54 -15.00 -5.09 -1.43
N ALA A 55 -14.80 -6.39 -1.17
CA ALA A 55 -15.59 -7.18 -0.24
C ALA A 55 -14.74 -7.57 0.98
N SER A 56 -14.27 -6.59 1.74
CA SER A 56 -13.58 -6.73 3.04
C SER A 56 -13.03 -8.14 3.31
N SER A 57 -11.96 -8.53 2.60
CA SER A 57 -11.38 -9.85 2.77
C SER A 57 -10.77 -9.99 4.17
N PHE A 58 -10.72 -11.22 4.72
CA PHE A 58 -10.00 -11.53 5.96
C PHE A 58 -8.56 -10.98 5.99
N ARG A 59 -7.89 -10.89 4.84
CA ARG A 59 -6.52 -10.34 4.74
C ARG A 59 -6.46 -8.84 4.96
N THR A 60 -7.57 -8.13 4.69
CA THR A 60 -7.72 -6.70 4.92
C THR A 60 -8.07 -6.44 6.39
N GLU A 61 -8.86 -7.30 7.03
CA GLU A 61 -9.16 -7.23 8.47
C GLU A 61 -7.88 -7.36 9.34
N ILE A 62 -6.98 -8.28 8.98
CA ILE A 62 -5.70 -8.47 9.70
C ILE A 62 -4.78 -7.23 9.65
N LEU A 63 -4.83 -6.44 8.56
CA LEU A 63 -4.07 -5.19 8.47
C LEU A 63 -4.72 -4.03 9.26
N ILE A 64 -6.01 -4.14 9.57
CA ILE A 64 -6.74 -3.14 10.39
C ILE A 64 -6.53 -3.41 11.89
N GLU A 65 -6.13 -4.63 12.27
CA GLU A 65 -5.69 -4.98 13.63
C GLU A 65 -4.27 -4.46 13.94
N ASP A 66 -4.02 -3.16 13.73
CA ASP A 66 -2.84 -2.46 14.28
C ASP A 66 -2.73 -2.68 15.81
N GLU A 67 -3.86 -2.90 16.48
CA GLU A 67 -3.97 -3.15 17.91
C GLU A 67 -3.22 -4.41 18.37
N LEU A 68 -3.11 -5.45 17.52
CA LEU A 68 -2.32 -6.66 17.81
C LEU A 68 -0.82 -6.44 17.60
N ASN A 69 -0.43 -5.58 16.66
CA ASN A 69 0.97 -5.29 16.38
C ASN A 69 1.60 -4.48 17.52
N ASP A 70 0.84 -3.56 18.13
CA ASP A 70 1.23 -2.83 19.34
C ASP A 70 1.30 -3.74 20.58
N GLU A 71 0.44 -4.76 20.68
CA GLU A 71 0.46 -5.75 21.78
C GLU A 71 1.65 -6.71 21.71
N MET A 72 2.11 -7.05 20.50
CA MET A 72 3.30 -7.90 20.27
C MET A 72 4.63 -7.16 20.45
N LEU A 73 4.62 -5.82 20.52
CA LEU A 73 5.79 -4.97 20.75
C LEU A 73 6.00 -4.61 22.22
N ARG A 74 5.08 -5.02 23.12
CA ARG A 74 5.10 -4.74 24.55
C ARG A 74 5.71 -5.89 25.35
#